data_AF-A0A3M1JKN2-F1
#
_entry.id   AF-A0A3M1JKN2-F1
#
_cell.length_a   1.000
_cell.length_b   1.000
_cell.length_c   1.000
_cell.angle_alpha   90.00
_cell.angle_beta   90.00
_cell.angle_gamma   90.00
#
_symmetry.space_group_name_H-M   'P 1'
#
loop_
_entity.id
_entity.type
_entity.pdbx_description
1 polymer ?
#
loop_
_entity_poly.entity_id
_entity_poly.type
_entity_poly.pdbx_seq_one_letter_code
_entity_poly.pdbx_strand_id
1 'polypeptide(L)'
;MFVRIKRIKGKEYAYLVNNEWTDRGPRQKTVAYLGRAISIPNGKVDEGLLKLPENVDEMEYKEIVEHAIRENLKAAGFREEDKELVLEEEGIKYLPEKRDFLKNKRRVCLKLNEGIMCNFTLEKLLQFERTGEDRRDILLFAEAIVGSGIKLTKEIFVKLFTKLPKPEMEVQRLDEFEY
;
A
#
# COMPACT_ATOMS: atom_id res chain seq x y z
N MET A 1 -5.69 -6.59 10.48
CA MET A 1 -4.46 -7.32 10.05
C MET A 1 -3.37 -6.34 9.64
N PHE A 2 -2.11 -6.71 9.82
CA PHE A 2 -0.96 -5.91 9.40
C PHE A 2 0.23 -6.81 9.02
N VAL A 3 1.23 -6.24 8.36
CA VAL A 3 2.45 -6.96 7.97
C VAL A 3 3.49 -6.87 9.09
N ARG A 4 4.03 -8.02 9.49
CA ARG A 4 5.11 -8.13 10.49
C ARG A 4 6.34 -8.75 9.84
N ILE A 5 7.51 -8.16 10.09
CA ILE A 5 8.80 -8.76 9.73
C ILE A 5 9.27 -9.70 10.85
N LYS A 6 9.74 -10.89 10.45
CA LYS A 6 10.48 -11.80 11.33
C LYS A 6 11.87 -12.06 10.75
N ARG A 7 12.88 -12.11 11.61
CA ARG A 7 14.25 -12.46 11.22
C ARG A 7 14.53 -13.92 11.55
N ILE A 8 14.91 -14.70 10.55
CA ILE A 8 15.22 -16.13 10.67
C ILE A 8 16.54 -16.39 9.96
N LYS A 9 17.55 -16.88 10.71
CA LYS A 9 18.90 -17.16 10.20
C LYS A 9 19.50 -15.98 9.40
N GLY A 10 19.39 -14.77 9.95
CA GLY A 10 19.89 -13.54 9.33
C GLY A 10 19.09 -13.01 8.13
N LYS A 11 18.00 -13.68 7.73
CA LYS A 11 17.13 -13.22 6.63
C LYS A 11 15.80 -12.70 7.18
N GLU A 12 15.26 -11.68 6.53
CA GLU A 12 13.98 -11.08 6.91
C GLU A 12 12.84 -11.64 6.05
N TYR A 13 11.70 -11.87 6.69
CA TYR A 13 10.53 -12.50 6.10
C TYR A 13 9.27 -11.75 6.54
N ALA A 14 8.39 -11.45 5.60
CA ALA A 14 7.14 -10.76 5.84
C ALA A 14 6.01 -11.76 6.07
N TYR A 15 5.21 -11.50 7.11
CA TYR A 15 4.04 -12.29 7.48
C TYR A 15 2.84 -11.37 7.65
N LEU A 16 1.69 -11.79 7.16
CA LEU A 16 0.41 -11.20 7.51
C LEU A 16 -0.01 -11.72 8.88
N VAL A 17 -0.30 -10.81 9.81
CA VAL A 17 -0.73 -11.17 11.16
C VAL A 17 -2.03 -10.48 11.53
N ASN A 18 -2.79 -11.12 12.42
CA ASN A 18 -3.97 -10.55 13.05
C ASN A 18 -3.81 -10.54 14.58
N ASN A 19 -4.38 -9.54 15.23
CA ASN A 19 -4.51 -9.53 16.69
C ASN A 19 -5.80 -10.25 17.07
N GLU A 20 -5.74 -11.12 18.06
CA GLU A 20 -6.90 -11.82 18.63
C GLU A 20 -6.86 -11.71 20.17
N TRP A 21 -8.01 -11.48 20.78
CA TRP A 21 -8.15 -11.52 22.23
C TRP A 21 -8.42 -12.97 22.66
N THR A 22 -7.66 -13.45 23.63
CA THR A 22 -7.85 -14.76 24.26
C THR A 22 -8.06 -14.58 25.75
N ASP A 23 -8.51 -15.63 26.46
CA ASP A 23 -8.65 -15.61 27.92
C ASP A 23 -7.33 -15.26 28.65
N ARG A 24 -6.19 -15.46 27.98
CA ARG A 24 -4.84 -15.15 28.49
C ARG A 24 -4.30 -13.80 27.99
N GLY A 25 -5.16 -12.94 27.44
CA GLY A 25 -4.81 -11.64 26.90
C GLY A 25 -4.62 -11.62 25.37
N PRO A 26 -4.09 -10.51 24.82
CA PRO A 26 -3.97 -10.33 23.38
C PRO A 26 -2.85 -11.23 22.81
N ARG A 27 -3.16 -11.92 21.71
CA ARG A 27 -2.23 -12.76 20.96
C ARG A 27 -2.18 -12.33 19.49
N GLN A 28 -1.07 -12.67 18.82
CA GLN A 28 -0.89 -12.43 17.40
C GLN A 28 -0.91 -13.75 16.65
N LYS A 29 -1.91 -13.93 15.78
CA LYS A 29 -2.02 -15.08 14.90
C LYS A 29 -1.36 -14.77 13.56
N THR A 30 -0.49 -15.65 13.10
CA THR A 30 0.05 -15.57 11.74
C THR A 30 -1.00 -16.10 10.76
N VAL A 31 -1.42 -15.25 9.82
CA VAL A 31 -2.45 -15.55 8.82
C VAL A 31 -1.81 -16.11 7.55
N ALA A 32 -0.77 -15.45 7.05
CA ALA A 32 -0.11 -15.85 5.81
C ALA A 32 1.39 -15.49 5.81
N TYR A 33 2.16 -16.26 5.05
CA TYR A 33 3.52 -15.89 4.66
C TYR A 33 3.47 -15.08 3.36
N LEU A 34 4.04 -13.89 3.36
CA LEU A 34 3.97 -12.97 2.21
C LEU A 34 5.20 -13.04 1.30
N GLY A 35 6.35 -13.44 1.85
CA GLY A 35 7.59 -13.54 1.08
C GLY A 35 8.82 -13.17 1.89
N ARG A 36 9.99 -13.26 1.25
CA ARG A 36 11.23 -12.72 1.82
C ARG A 36 11.17 -11.20 1.73
N ALA A 37 11.46 -10.51 2.83
CA ALA A 37 11.58 -9.06 2.83
C ALA A 37 12.98 -8.67 2.40
N ILE A 38 13.07 -7.84 1.37
CA ILE A 38 14.32 -7.30 0.84
C ILE A 38 14.34 -5.82 1.17
N SER A 39 15.36 -5.39 1.90
CA SER A 39 15.60 -3.98 2.16
C SER A 39 16.21 -3.37 0.92
N ILE A 40 15.47 -2.47 0.27
CA ILE A 40 16.04 -1.64 -0.77
C ILE A 40 16.73 -0.49 -0.04
N PRO A 41 18.05 -0.26 -0.26
CA PRO A 41 18.68 0.91 0.30
C PRO A 41 17.86 2.11 -0.16
N ASN A 42 17.45 2.97 0.77
CA ASN A 42 16.83 4.22 0.38
C ASN A 42 17.80 4.87 -0.61
N GLY A 43 17.37 5.00 -1.87
CA GLY A 43 18.10 5.83 -2.82
C GLY A 43 18.28 7.21 -2.18
N LYS A 44 19.09 8.06 -2.79
CA LYS A 44 19.08 9.49 -2.48
C LYS A 44 17.74 10.09 -2.92
N VAL A 45 16.65 9.66 -2.30
CA VAL A 45 15.34 10.32 -2.26
C VAL A 45 15.52 11.50 -1.31
N ASP A 46 16.49 12.35 -1.63
CA ASP A 46 16.53 13.73 -1.19
C ASP A 46 15.27 14.33 -1.81
N GLU A 47 14.21 14.37 -1.01
CA GLU A 47 13.02 15.18 -1.26
C GLU A 47 12.46 15.07 -2.69
N GLY A 48 12.54 13.88 -3.29
CA GLY A 48 11.82 13.54 -4.52
C GLY A 48 10.33 13.52 -4.21
N LEU A 49 9.74 14.70 -4.06
CA LEU A 49 8.31 14.91 -3.95
C LEU A 49 7.71 14.14 -5.12
N LEU A 50 6.78 13.24 -4.79
CA LEU A 50 6.03 12.52 -5.80
C LEU A 50 5.47 13.56 -6.79
N LYS A 51 5.94 13.54 -8.04
CA LYS A 51 5.42 14.44 -9.06
C LYS A 51 4.10 13.87 -9.53
N LEU A 52 3.01 14.48 -9.07
CA LEU A 52 1.72 14.21 -9.68
C LEU A 52 1.74 14.66 -11.15
N PRO A 53 1.07 13.93 -12.03
CA PRO A 53 0.92 14.36 -13.41
C PRO A 53 0.05 15.63 -13.49
N GLU A 54 0.22 16.42 -14.54
CA GLU A 54 -0.49 17.70 -14.69
C GLU A 54 -2.02 17.52 -14.72
N ASN A 55 -2.50 16.39 -15.24
CA ASN A 55 -3.91 16.03 -15.35
C ASN A 55 -4.45 15.27 -14.12
N VAL A 56 -3.77 15.32 -12.97
CA VAL A 56 -4.18 14.57 -11.76
C VAL A 56 -5.61 14.87 -11.30
N ASP A 57 -6.16 16.06 -11.61
CA ASP A 57 -7.53 16.41 -11.28
C ASP A 57 -8.57 15.63 -12.09
N GLU A 58 -8.19 15.15 -13.27
CA GLU A 58 -9.03 14.34 -14.16
C GLU A 58 -8.90 12.84 -13.90
N MET A 59 -7.86 12.43 -13.15
CA MET A 59 -7.58 11.03 -12.86
C MET A 59 -8.46 10.48 -11.74
N GLU A 60 -8.80 9.20 -11.86
CA GLU A 60 -9.46 8.43 -10.81
C GLU A 60 -8.48 8.08 -9.68
N TYR A 61 -9.02 7.87 -8.47
CA TYR A 61 -8.21 7.54 -7.28
C TYR A 61 -7.19 6.42 -7.53
N LYS A 62 -7.64 5.33 -8.17
CA LYS A 62 -6.81 4.15 -8.44
C LYS A 62 -5.64 4.49 -9.38
N GLU A 63 -5.89 5.31 -10.39
CA GLU A 63 -4.85 5.72 -11.35
C GLU A 63 -3.77 6.56 -10.67
N ILE A 64 -4.16 7.45 -9.75
CA ILE A 64 -3.22 8.28 -8.99
C ILE A 64 -2.36 7.41 -8.07
N VAL A 65 -2.96 6.41 -7.39
CA VAL A 65 -2.21 5.47 -6.55
C VAL A 65 -1.26 4.62 -7.40
N GLU A 66 -1.68 4.14 -8.56
CA GLU A 66 -0.82 3.37 -9.47
C GLU A 66 0.36 4.21 -10.00
N HIS A 67 0.11 5.47 -10.35
CA HIS A 67 1.17 6.43 -10.68
C HIS A 67 2.12 6.61 -9.49
N ALA A 68 1.57 6.76 -8.28
CA ALA A 68 2.37 6.94 -7.08
C ALA A 68 3.28 5.75 -6.78
N ILE A 69 2.79 4.52 -6.99
CA ILE A 69 3.57 3.28 -6.87
C ILE A 69 4.73 3.29 -7.87
N ARG A 70 4.46 3.59 -9.15
CA ARG A 70 5.48 3.62 -10.21
C ARG A 70 6.59 4.62 -9.90
N GLU A 71 6.23 5.85 -9.52
CA GLU A 71 7.22 6.89 -9.19
C GLU A 71 8.05 6.52 -7.94
N ASN A 72 7.43 5.92 -6.91
CA ASN A 72 8.18 5.42 -5.74
C ASN A 72 9.15 4.30 -6.12
N LEU A 73 8.76 3.38 -7.01
CA LEU A 73 9.64 2.32 -7.50
C LEU A 73 10.80 2.88 -8.34
N LYS A 74 10.53 3.84 -9.23
CA LYS A 74 11.59 4.54 -9.98
C LYS A 74 12.58 5.25 -9.06
N ALA A 75 12.07 5.95 -8.04
CA ALA A 75 12.90 6.59 -7.01
C ALA A 75 13.73 5.59 -6.20
N ALA A 76 13.26 4.34 -6.09
CA ALA A 76 13.97 3.22 -5.48
C ALA A 76 14.96 2.51 -6.44
N GLY A 77 15.16 3.06 -7.66
CA GLY A 77 16.12 2.53 -8.64
C GLY A 77 15.54 1.54 -9.66
N PHE A 78 14.23 1.32 -9.67
CA PHE A 78 13.60 0.48 -10.70
C PHE A 78 13.60 1.20 -12.05
N ARG A 79 13.87 0.44 -13.12
CA ARG A 79 13.84 0.90 -14.52
C ARG A 79 12.71 0.24 -15.27
N GLU A 80 12.16 0.94 -16.26
CA GLU A 80 11.05 0.45 -17.07
C GLU A 80 11.60 -0.33 -18.28
N GLU A 81 11.18 -1.59 -18.41
CA GLU A 81 11.58 -2.51 -19.49
C GLU A 81 10.32 -3.19 -20.06
N ASP A 82 9.99 -2.90 -21.32
CA ASP A 82 8.91 -3.50 -22.14
C ASP A 82 7.46 -3.48 -21.57
N LYS A 83 7.27 -3.15 -20.28
CA LYS A 83 6.03 -2.98 -19.46
C LYS A 83 6.24 -3.36 -17.99
N GLU A 84 7.38 -3.96 -17.64
CA GLU A 84 7.76 -4.31 -16.28
C GLU A 84 8.64 -3.22 -15.66
N LEU A 85 8.66 -3.14 -14.33
CA LEU A 85 9.68 -2.37 -13.60
C LEU A 85 10.69 -3.35 -13.01
N VAL A 86 11.97 -3.18 -13.33
CA VAL A 86 13.04 -4.09 -12.93
C VAL A 86 14.09 -3.34 -12.12
N LEU A 87 14.49 -3.94 -11.00
CA LEU A 87 15.65 -3.54 -10.22
C LEU A 87 16.78 -4.55 -10.51
N GLU A 88 17.65 -4.20 -11.46
CA GLU A 88 18.68 -5.08 -12.01
C GLU A 88 19.66 -5.60 -10.95
N GLU A 89 20.15 -4.71 -10.07
CA GLU A 89 21.14 -5.03 -9.02
C GLU A 89 20.66 -6.17 -8.10
N GLU A 90 19.36 -6.21 -7.82
CA GLU A 90 18.75 -7.22 -6.96
C GLU A 90 18.04 -8.33 -7.73
N GLY A 91 17.93 -8.22 -9.06
CA GLY A 91 17.16 -9.14 -9.90
C GLY A 91 15.68 -9.22 -9.50
N ILE A 92 15.08 -8.09 -9.10
CA ILE A 92 13.68 -8.00 -8.67
C ILE A 92 12.85 -7.42 -9.82
N LYS A 93 11.71 -8.06 -10.09
CA LYS A 93 10.72 -7.59 -11.07
C LYS A 93 9.43 -7.23 -10.36
N TYR A 94 8.86 -6.08 -10.69
CA TYR A 94 7.50 -5.71 -10.32
C TYR A 94 6.54 -6.06 -11.46
N LEU A 95 5.44 -6.74 -11.11
CA LEU A 95 4.38 -7.12 -12.03
C LEU A 95 3.13 -6.26 -11.74
N PRO A 96 2.87 -5.19 -12.51
CA PRO A 96 1.78 -4.25 -12.24
C PRO A 96 0.40 -4.92 -12.13
N GLU A 97 0.08 -5.84 -13.04
CA GLU A 97 -1.22 -6.53 -13.07
C GLU A 97 -1.48 -7.36 -11.81
N LYS A 98 -0.44 -7.93 -11.23
CA LYS A 98 -0.52 -8.78 -10.02
C LYS A 98 -0.17 -8.01 -8.75
N ARG A 99 0.33 -6.78 -8.88
CA ARG A 99 0.82 -5.95 -7.77
C ARG A 99 1.83 -6.72 -6.91
N ASP A 100 2.72 -7.47 -7.56
CA ASP A 100 3.58 -8.45 -6.90
C ASP A 100 5.05 -8.26 -7.32
N PHE A 101 5.96 -8.71 -6.47
CA PHE A 101 7.39 -8.62 -6.71
C PHE A 101 8.00 -10.01 -6.78
N LEU A 102 8.77 -10.28 -7.82
CA LEU A 102 9.44 -11.56 -8.02
C LEU A 102 10.95 -11.40 -8.01
N LYS A 103 11.63 -12.27 -7.26
CA LYS A 103 13.07 -12.51 -7.35
C LYS A 103 13.29 -13.99 -7.63
N ASN A 104 13.93 -14.33 -8.75
CA ASN A 104 14.14 -15.73 -9.17
C ASN A 104 12.83 -16.55 -9.16
N LYS A 105 11.74 -16.00 -9.74
CA LYS A 105 10.38 -16.59 -9.78
C LYS A 105 9.70 -16.80 -8.42
N ARG A 106 10.27 -16.29 -7.31
CA ARG A 106 9.66 -16.37 -5.97
C ARG A 106 9.16 -15.00 -5.53
N ARG A 107 8.02 -14.98 -4.84
CA ARG A 107 7.46 -13.77 -4.25
C ARG A 107 8.38 -13.18 -3.19
N VAL A 108 8.56 -11.88 -3.25
CA VAL A 108 9.31 -11.08 -2.28
C VAL A 108 8.50 -9.85 -1.89
N CYS A 109 8.86 -9.25 -0.77
CA CYS A 109 8.32 -7.97 -0.33
C CYS A 109 9.45 -6.96 -0.29
N LEU A 110 9.17 -5.71 -0.65
CA LEU A 110 10.16 -4.65 -0.56
C LEU A 110 9.96 -3.89 0.74
N LYS A 111 11.00 -3.80 1.55
CA LYS A 111 11.02 -2.85 2.65
C LYS A 111 11.49 -1.52 2.08
N LEU A 112 10.55 -0.58 1.97
CA LEU A 112 10.73 0.71 1.33
C LEU A 112 10.20 1.80 2.26
N ASN A 113 10.98 2.86 2.48
CA ASN A 113 10.66 3.90 3.46
C ASN A 113 10.35 3.28 4.84
N GLU A 114 9.19 3.61 5.41
CA GLU A 114 8.70 3.10 6.70
C GLU A 114 7.78 1.86 6.56
N GLY A 115 7.52 1.44 5.32
CA GLY A 115 6.54 0.41 5.00
C GLY A 115 7.11 -0.86 4.38
N ILE A 116 6.20 -1.76 4.01
CA ILE A 116 6.51 -3.01 3.34
C ILE A 116 5.62 -3.09 2.10
N MET A 117 6.18 -2.77 0.94
CA MET A 117 5.49 -2.85 -0.33
C MET A 117 5.37 -4.32 -0.77
N CYS A 118 4.14 -4.81 -0.75
CA CYS A 118 3.77 -6.14 -1.24
C CYS A 118 2.32 -6.13 -1.74
N ASN A 119 1.89 -7.23 -2.38
CA ASN A 119 0.53 -7.36 -2.89
C ASN A 119 -0.54 -7.01 -1.84
N PHE A 120 -0.42 -7.51 -0.60
CA PHE A 120 -1.40 -7.23 0.45
C PHE A 120 -1.54 -5.73 0.76
N THR A 121 -0.43 -5.00 0.91
CA THR A 121 -0.47 -3.58 1.27
C THR A 121 -0.90 -2.71 0.10
N LEU A 122 -0.50 -3.07 -1.12
CA LEU A 122 -0.92 -2.39 -2.34
C LEU A 122 -2.42 -2.58 -2.60
N GLU A 123 -2.92 -3.80 -2.42
CA GLU A 123 -4.35 -4.09 -2.55
C GLU A 123 -5.17 -3.35 -1.49
N LYS A 124 -4.73 -3.39 -0.23
CA LYS A 124 -5.38 -2.66 0.88
C LYS A 124 -5.48 -1.16 0.58
N LEU A 125 -4.48 -0.58 -0.07
CA LEU A 125 -4.49 0.84 -0.45
C LEU A 125 -5.43 1.09 -1.64
N LEU A 126 -5.34 0.29 -2.71
CA LEU A 126 -6.15 0.47 -3.93
C LEU A 126 -7.64 0.19 -3.74
N GLN A 127 -7.97 -0.69 -2.80
CA GLN A 127 -9.35 -1.01 -2.40
C GLN A 127 -9.79 -0.23 -1.15
N PHE A 128 -9.09 0.83 -0.76
CA PHE A 128 -9.47 1.62 0.40
C PHE A 128 -10.79 2.34 0.12
N GLU A 129 -11.75 2.15 1.03
CA GLU A 129 -13.07 2.79 0.99
C GLU A 129 -13.32 3.51 2.30
N ARG A 130 -14.04 4.63 2.21
CA ARG A 130 -14.41 5.43 3.38
C ARG A 130 -15.55 4.75 4.14
N THR A 131 -15.44 4.74 5.46
CA THR A 131 -16.51 4.25 6.35
C THR A 131 -17.56 5.32 6.62
N GLY A 132 -17.24 6.60 6.35
CA GLY A 132 -18.10 7.75 6.65
C GLY A 132 -17.71 8.48 7.94
N GLU A 133 -16.79 7.91 8.73
CA GLU A 133 -16.20 8.56 9.90
C GLU A 133 -14.89 9.26 9.52
N ASP A 134 -14.96 10.51 9.04
CA ASP A 134 -13.82 11.25 8.46
C ASP A 134 -12.51 11.15 9.26
N ARG A 135 -12.56 11.38 10.58
CA ARG A 135 -11.35 11.31 11.42
C ARG A 135 -10.72 9.91 11.41
N ARG A 136 -11.55 8.88 11.45
CA ARG A 136 -11.10 7.49 11.44
C ARG A 136 -10.60 7.10 10.05
N ASP A 137 -11.31 7.48 9.00
CA ASP A 137 -10.94 7.23 7.62
C ASP A 137 -9.59 7.85 7.27
N ILE A 138 -9.34 9.10 7.70
CA ILE A 138 -8.04 9.76 7.51
C ILE A 138 -6.91 8.95 8.16
N LEU A 139 -7.10 8.50 9.39
CA LEU A 139 -6.09 7.72 10.12
C LEU A 139 -5.84 6.36 9.45
N LEU A 140 -6.90 5.63 9.11
CA LEU A 140 -6.79 4.33 8.42
C LEU A 140 -6.14 4.46 7.04
N PHE A 141 -6.44 5.54 6.33
CA PHE A 141 -5.84 5.83 5.02
C PHE A 141 -4.35 6.16 5.15
N ALA A 142 -3.97 6.99 6.13
CA ALA A 142 -2.57 7.27 6.44
C ALA A 142 -1.80 6.00 6.80
N GLU A 143 -2.37 5.12 7.62
CA GLU A 143 -1.78 3.82 7.96
C GLU A 143 -1.61 2.93 6.72
N ALA A 144 -2.58 2.93 5.79
CA ALA A 144 -2.49 2.16 4.56
C ALA A 144 -1.35 2.67 3.66
N ILE A 145 -1.22 3.99 3.50
CA ILE A 145 -0.13 4.62 2.73
C ILE A 145 1.23 4.29 3.35
N VAL A 146 1.42 4.59 4.64
CA VAL A 146 2.69 4.31 5.33
C VAL A 146 3.02 2.83 5.27
N GLY A 147 2.03 1.96 5.53
CA GLY A 147 2.20 0.51 5.49
C GLY A 147 2.62 -0.02 4.11
N SER A 148 2.17 0.62 3.03
CA SER A 148 2.54 0.28 1.65
C SER A 148 3.96 0.71 1.26
N GLY A 149 4.62 1.54 2.07
CA GLY A 149 5.95 2.08 1.78
C GLY A 149 5.95 3.21 0.76
N ILE A 150 4.78 3.75 0.38
CA ILE A 150 4.65 4.92 -0.50
C ILE A 150 4.90 6.18 0.33
N LYS A 151 5.81 7.04 -0.13
CA LYS A 151 6.06 8.35 0.45
C LYS A 151 5.28 9.41 -0.32
N LEU A 152 4.47 10.21 0.39
CA LEU A 152 3.65 11.29 -0.18
C LEU A 152 3.90 12.60 0.56
N THR A 153 3.65 13.71 -0.13
CA THR A 153 3.56 15.03 0.48
C THR A 153 2.18 15.21 1.13
N LYS A 154 2.06 16.19 2.04
CA LYS A 154 0.77 16.53 2.67
C LYS A 154 -0.30 16.91 1.64
N GLU A 155 0.09 17.68 0.62
CA GLU A 155 -0.80 18.14 -0.44
C GLU A 155 -1.36 16.96 -1.26
N ILE A 156 -0.48 16.03 -1.65
CA ILE A 156 -0.87 14.84 -2.42
C ILE A 156 -1.73 13.91 -1.59
N PHE A 157 -1.40 13.76 -0.30
CA PHE A 157 -2.22 13.00 0.63
C PHE A 157 -3.65 13.54 0.69
N VAL A 158 -3.81 14.86 0.88
CA VAL A 158 -5.14 15.50 0.92
C VAL A 158 -5.87 15.29 -0.40
N LYS A 159 -5.19 15.49 -1.53
CA LYS A 159 -5.78 15.32 -2.87
C LYS A 159 -6.28 13.89 -3.11
N LEU A 160 -5.46 12.89 -2.77
CA LEU A 160 -5.87 11.48 -2.84
C LEU A 160 -7.07 11.19 -1.94
N PHE A 161 -7.05 11.68 -0.70
CA PHE A 161 -8.15 11.46 0.23
C PHE A 161 -9.47 12.07 -0.26
N THR A 162 -9.43 13.24 -0.91
CA THR A 162 -10.64 13.87 -1.49
C THR A 162 -11.23 13.10 -2.67
N LYS A 163 -10.42 12.31 -3.38
CA LYS A 163 -10.85 11.47 -4.50
C LYS A 163 -11.31 10.07 -4.08
N LEU A 164 -11.20 9.72 -2.80
CA LEU A 164 -11.70 8.44 -2.32
C LEU A 164 -13.22 8.34 -2.54
N PRO A 165 -13.72 7.15 -2.93
CA PRO A 165 -15.16 6.92 -3.02
C PRO A 165 -15.79 7.17 -1.65
N LYS A 166 -16.88 7.94 -1.64
CA LYS A 166 -17.70 8.13 -0.45
C LYS A 166 -18.57 6.87 -0.27
N PRO A 167 -18.86 6.46 0.98
CA PRO A 167 -19.83 5.39 1.18
C PRO A 167 -21.15 5.83 0.54
N GLU A 168 -21.78 4.94 -0.24
CA GLU A 168 -23.17 5.13 -0.63
C GLU A 168 -23.96 5.22 0.67
N MET A 169 -24.56 6.39 0.95
CA MET A 169 -25.52 6.47 2.04
C MET A 169 -26.69 5.58 1.63
N GLU A 170 -26.92 4.48 2.35
CA GLU A 170 -28.21 3.80 2.29
C GLU A 170 -29.27 4.83 2.64
N VAL A 171 -29.98 5.32 1.63
CA VAL A 171 -31.17 6.13 1.82
C VAL A 171 -32.18 5.20 2.46
N GLN A 172 -32.26 5.20 3.79
CA GLN A 172 -33.38 4.61 4.50
C GLN A 172 -34.64 5.31 3.96
N ARG A 173 -35.44 4.60 3.17
CA ARG A 173 -36.75 5.08 2.71
C ARG A 173 -37.58 5.37 3.95
N LEU A 174 -37.79 6.65 4.25
CA LEU A 174 -38.69 7.14 5.29
C LEU A 174 -40.15 7.13 4.81
N ASP A 175 -40.53 6.18 3.94
CA ASP A 175 -41.86 6.09 3.34
C ASP A 175 -42.66 4.93 3.94
N GLU A 176 -42.75 4.82 5.28
CA GLU A 176 -43.69 3.88 5.95
C GLU A 176 -44.31 4.45 7.25
N PHE A 177 -44.55 5.77 7.30
CA PHE A 177 -45.45 6.35 8.31
C PHE A 177 -46.40 7.37 7.69
N GLU A 178 -47.28 6.91 6.82
CA GLU A 178 -48.59 7.56 6.65
C GLU A 178 -49.56 6.90 7.65
N TYR A 179 -49.97 7.68 8.65
CA TYR A 179 -51.00 7.34 9.64
C TYR A 179 -52.41 7.50 9.06
#